data_AF-A0A1V4AUU0-F1
#
_entry.id   AF-A0A1V4AUU0-F1
#
_cell.length_a   1.000
_cell.length_b   1.000
_cell.length_c   1.000
_cell.angle_alpha   90.00
_cell.angle_beta   90.00
_cell.angle_gamma   90.00
#
_symmetry.space_group_name_H-M   'P 1'
#
loop_
_entity.id
_entity.type
_entity.pdbx_description
1 polymer ?
#
loop_
_entity_poly.entity_id
_entity_poly.type
_entity_poly.pdbx_seq_one_letter_code
_entity_poly.pdbx_strand_id
1 'polypeptide(L)' 'WLNMAEIEIGIMDRQCTGCRIPNEQTLRSEVAAWTDRRNQAKSTIDWKFTRQDADQKLSRHYVRN' A
#
# COMPACT_ATOMS: atom_id res chain seq x y z
N TRP A 1 3.49 -13.85 -3.02
CA TRP A 1 3.80 -12.60 -3.72
C TRP A 1 3.29 -11.46 -2.88
N LEU A 2 4.04 -10.36 -2.80
CA LEU A 2 3.68 -9.20 -2.01
C LEU A 2 2.99 -8.18 -2.93
N ASN A 3 1.73 -7.85 -2.65
CA ASN A 3 0.95 -6.98 -3.51
C ASN A 3 1.18 -5.50 -3.15
N MET A 4 1.78 -4.75 -4.08
CA MET A 4 2.02 -3.32 -3.95
C MET A 4 0.76 -2.54 -3.59
N ALA A 5 -0.36 -2.86 -4.25
CA ALA A 5 -1.62 -2.16 -4.04
C ALA A 5 -2.16 -2.37 -2.62
N GLU A 6 -2.03 -3.58 -2.08
CA GLU A 6 -2.47 -3.91 -0.73
C GLU A 6 -1.66 -3.13 0.33
N ILE A 7 -0.34 -2.98 0.12
CA ILE A 7 0.51 -2.17 0.99
C ILE A 7 0.10 -0.69 0.95
N GLU A 8 -0.08 -0.13 -0.25
CA GLU A 8 -0.50 1.27 -0.41
C GLU A 8 -1.87 1.53 0.21
N ILE A 9 -2.82 0.59 0.09
CA ILE A 9 -4.11 0.66 0.78
C ILE A 9 -3.92 0.67 2.30
N GLY A 10 -3.05 -0.19 2.85
CA GLY A 10 -2.76 -0.20 4.28
C GLY A 10 -2.07 1.08 4.79
N ILE A 11 -1.30 1.78 3.96
CA ILE A 11 -0.72 3.08 4.29
C ILE A 11 -1.82 4.15 4.28
N MET A 12 -2.65 4.16 3.24
CA MET A 12 -3.81 5.07 3.13
C MET A 12 -4.75 4.91 4.32
N ASP A 13 -5.01 3.68 4.75
CA ASP A 13 -5.85 3.41 5.91
C ASP A 13 -5.30 4.08 7.17
N ARG A 14 -4.02 3.86 7.48
CA ARG A 14 -3.40 4.47 8.67
C ARG A 14 -3.28 5.99 8.61
N GLN A 15 -3.18 6.57 7.42
CA GLN A 15 -2.88 8.00 7.25
C GLN A 15 -4.08 8.85 6.87
N CYS A 16 -5.14 8.26 6.34
CA CYS A 16 -6.27 8.96 5.73
C CYS A 16 -7.62 8.42 6.17
N THR A 17 -7.83 7.09 6.15
CA THR A 17 -9.17 6.50 6.30
C THR A 17 -9.38 5.69 7.58
N GLY A 18 -8.44 5.72 8.53
CA GLY A 18 -8.46 4.94 9.78
C GLY A 18 -9.46 5.45 10.82
N CYS A 19 -10.39 6.31 10.42
CA CYS A 19 -11.47 6.83 11.24
C CYS A 19 -12.80 6.71 10.48
N ARG A 20 -13.92 6.82 11.20
CA ARG A 20 -15.25 6.79 10.58
C ARG A 20 -15.43 8.05 9.72
N ILE A 21 -15.63 7.85 8.42
CA ILE A 21 -15.95 8.92 7.48
C ILE A 21 -17.48 8.98 7.27
N PRO A 22 -18.10 10.17 7.37
CA PRO A 22 -19.57 10.28 7.46
C PRO A 22 -20.30 10.02 6.13
N ASN A 23 -19.64 10.23 4.99
CA ASN A 23 -20.24 10.04 3.67
C ASN A 23 -19.17 9.85 2.58
N GLU A 24 -19.61 9.40 1.41
CA GLU A 24 -18.76 9.13 0.26
C GLU A 24 -18.05 10.38 -0.28
N GLN A 25 -18.70 11.55 -0.27
CA GLN A 25 -18.12 12.78 -0.79
C GLN A 25 -16.91 13.23 0.04
N THR A 26 -17.02 13.12 1.37
CA THR A 26 -15.90 13.37 2.29
C THR A 26 -14.78 12.36 2.04
N LEU A 27 -15.09 11.07 1.91
CA LEU A 27 -14.09 10.04 1.60
C LEU A 27 -13.32 10.36 0.33
N ARG A 28 -14.02 10.70 -0.77
CA ARG A 28 -13.39 11.04 -2.05
C ARG A 28 -12.46 12.24 -1.94
N SER A 29 -12.87 13.26 -1.19
CA SER A 29 -12.08 14.48 -1.02
C SER A 29 -10.81 14.24 -0.19
N GLU A 30 -10.92 13.48 0.90
CA GLU A 30 -9.79 13.10 1.75
C GLU A 30 -8.77 12.25 0.98
N VAL A 31 -9.25 11.23 0.25
CA VAL A 31 -8.39 10.34 -0.55
C VAL A 31 -7.67 11.11 -1.66
N ALA A 32 -8.36 12.05 -2.34
CA ALA A 32 -7.74 12.90 -3.36
C ALA A 32 -6.64 13.78 -2.75
N ALA A 33 -6.94 14.49 -1.66
CA ALA A 33 -5.97 15.34 -0.98
C ALA A 33 -4.76 14.55 -0.44
N TRP A 34 -4.99 13.34 0.09
CA TRP A 34 -3.92 12.46 0.52
C TRP A 34 -3.06 11.97 -0.64
N THR A 35 -3.68 11.62 -1.77
CA THR A 35 -2.98 11.16 -2.98
C THR A 35 -2.09 12.27 -3.54
N ASP A 36 -2.60 13.49 -3.66
CA ASP A 36 -1.83 14.64 -4.15
C ASP A 36 -0.62 14.92 -3.27
N ARG A 37 -0.81 14.91 -1.94
CA ARG A 37 0.27 15.11 -0.98
C ARG A 37 1.36 14.04 -1.11
N ARG A 38 0.97 12.77 -1.22
CA ARG A 38 1.89 11.64 -1.32
C ARG A 38 2.67 11.65 -2.65
N ASN A 39 2.00 12.04 -3.74
CA ASN A 39 2.60 12.21 -5.06
C ASN A 39 3.58 13.39 -5.09
N GLN A 40 3.22 14.54 -4.52
CA GLN A 40 4.10 15.70 -4.41
C GLN A 40 5.35 15.39 -3.57
N ALA A 41 5.18 14.64 -2.49
CA ALA A 41 6.27 14.15 -1.66
C ALA A 41 7.12 13.05 -2.34
N LYS A 42 6.71 12.55 -3.52
CA LYS A 42 7.32 11.42 -4.22
C LYS A 42 7.56 10.23 -3.28
N SER A 43 6.59 9.97 -2.40
CA SER A 43 6.71 8.92 -1.39
C SER A 43 6.71 7.56 -2.07
N THR A 44 7.84 6.86 -2.04
CA THR A 44 7.98 5.50 -2.57
C THR A 44 8.17 4.51 -1.44
N ILE A 45 7.78 3.25 -1.67
CA ILE A 45 8.15 2.15 -0.78
C ILE A 45 9.64 1.86 -0.98
N ASP A 46 10.41 1.98 0.10
CA ASP A 46 11.82 1.56 0.12
C ASP A 46 11.90 0.04 0.31
N TRP A 47 12.13 -0.65 -0.80
CA TRP A 47 12.23 -2.10 -0.84
C TRP A 47 13.58 -2.55 -0.26
N LYS A 48 13.55 -3.17 0.92
CA LYS A 48 14.74 -3.72 1.59
C LYS A 48 15.23 -5.06 1.05
N PHE A 49 14.55 -5.61 0.05
CA PHE A 49 14.87 -6.90 -0.55
C PHE A 49 14.52 -6.88 -2.03
N THR A 50 15.26 -7.64 -2.82
CA THR A 50 14.98 -7.80 -4.24
C THR A 50 13.85 -8.80 -4.46
N ARG A 51 13.26 -8.78 -5.66
CA ARG A 51 12.32 -9.83 -6.07
C ARG A 51 12.94 -11.23 -5.93
N GLN A 52 14.22 -11.38 -6.26
CA GLN A 52 14.93 -12.66 -6.16
C GLN A 52 15.04 -13.13 -4.70
N ASP A 53 15.32 -12.23 -3.75
CA ASP A 53 15.35 -12.56 -2.32
C ASP A 53 13.96 -13.03 -1.84
N ALA A 54 12.90 -12.37 -2.30
CA ALA A 54 11.53 -12.75 -2.00
C ALA A 54 11.18 -14.13 -2.57
N ASP A 55 11.49 -14.36 -3.85
CA ASP A 55 11.23 -15.62 -4.55
C ASP A 55 12.02 -16.77 -3.90
N GLN A 56 13.29 -16.56 -3.54
CA GLN A 56 14.10 -17.56 -2.85
C GLN A 56 13.48 -17.92 -1.49
N LYS A 57 13.11 -16.93 -0.68
CA LYS A 57 12.53 -17.16 0.66
C LYS A 57 11.16 -17.83 0.59
N LEU A 58 10.33 -17.46 -0.38
CA LEU A 58 8.95 -17.91 -0.49
C LEU A 58 8.77 -19.14 -1.40
N SER A 59 9.79 -19.55 -2.15
CA SER A 59 9.79 -20.73 -3.03
C SER A 59 9.24 -21.98 -2.33
N ARG A 60 9.62 -22.20 -1.07
CA ARG A 60 9.18 -23.34 -0.24
C ARG A 60 7.70 -23.30 0.13
N HIS A 61 7.05 -22.15 0.03
CA HIS A 61 5.64 -21.97 0.39
C HIS A 61 4.69 -21.96 -0.81
N TYR A 62 5.22 -21.72 -2.02
CA TYR A 62 4.43 -21.71 -3.26
C TYR A 62 4.59 -22.97 -4.10
N VAL A 63 5.66 -23.75 -3.90
CA VAL A 63 5.82 -25.07 -4.52
C VAL A 63 5.25 -26.13 -3.59
N ARG A 64 3.97 -26.47 -3.79
CA ARG A 64 3.38 -27.73 -3.31
C ARG A 64 3.07 -28.55 -4.57
N ASN A 65 3.71 -29.72 -4.69
CA ASN A 65 3.37 -30.75 -5.67
C ASN A 65 1.91 -31.18 -5.52
#